data_AF-A0AAW2Z9T1-F1
#
_entry.id   AF-A0AAW2Z9T1-F1
#
_cell.length_a   1.000
_cell.length_b   1.000
_cell.length_c   1.000
_cell.angle_alpha   90.00
_cell.angle_beta   90.00
_cell.angle_gamma   90.00
#
_symmetry.space_group_name_H-M   'P 1'
#
loop_
_entity.id
_entity.type
_entity.pdbx_description
1 polymer ?
#
loop_
_entity_poly.entity_id
_entity_poly.type
_entity_poly.pdbx_seq_one_letter_code
_entity_poly.pdbx_strand_id
1 'polypeptide(L)'
;MKPDGYDQHLTSLKSTRFLIKAIVNDMDLNTPLRILFYVSLFMFVFCFWLRLYLHYFGQWLYLNVVAKAPYLTFEPNAVIVWVQYERDWLTFGHECGVVISGVLINMVVFAMFVFFIWVFQCVRVKVPGVGSRFVVLFGVNTLLDPLLILLVDLCYARWRDGDAFKLYWNSMRTEQHGVYGVLTTVMIYGWAFLLTSFLLYYFILYVFMNGQIIDIFRRLHGDEEKFYVPNDHQVSQAEMLFAVDKSLRYRGKGGELRRLLVVEYEAAGDVSKKVQHFIIYTVEVQDGVIEEDERGERRVVVKGERVVKQVYRQFV
;
A
#
# COMPACT_ATOMS: atom_id res chain seq x y z
N MET A 1 -24.26 -13.15 -1.74
CA MET A 1 -23.76 -13.58 -3.06
C MET A 1 -22.24 -13.64 -2.94
N LYS A 2 -21.61 -14.83 -2.99
CA LYS A 2 -20.14 -14.90 -2.97
C LYS A 2 -19.65 -14.33 -4.30
N PRO A 3 -18.72 -13.35 -4.32
CA PRO A 3 -18.20 -12.82 -5.58
C PRO A 3 -17.48 -13.94 -6.34
N ASP A 4 -17.67 -13.99 -7.65
CA ASP A 4 -17.02 -14.95 -8.55
C ASP A 4 -15.49 -14.80 -8.44
N GLY A 5 -14.73 -15.88 -8.65
CA GLY A 5 -13.27 -15.89 -8.47
C GLY A 5 -12.53 -14.81 -9.29
N TYR A 6 -13.12 -14.36 -10.40
CA TYR A 6 -12.60 -13.26 -11.22
C TYR A 6 -12.69 -11.90 -10.50
N ASP A 7 -13.80 -11.63 -9.80
CA ASP A 7 -14.00 -10.39 -9.05
C ASP A 7 -13.08 -10.31 -7.82
N GLN A 8 -12.79 -11.45 -7.19
CA GLN A 8 -11.82 -11.54 -6.09
C GLN A 8 -10.38 -11.22 -6.53
N HIS A 9 -9.98 -11.66 -7.73
CA HIS A 9 -8.66 -11.31 -8.27
C HIS A 9 -8.55 -9.82 -8.63
N LEU A 10 -9.61 -9.23 -9.19
CA LEU A 10 -9.63 -7.80 -9.52
C LEU A 10 -9.64 -6.90 -8.29
N THR A 11 -10.35 -7.29 -7.22
CA THR A 11 -10.31 -6.56 -5.93
C THR A 11 -8.94 -6.67 -5.27
N SER A 12 -8.30 -7.84 -5.31
CA SER A 12 -6.94 -8.05 -4.79
C SER A 12 -5.91 -7.17 -5.52
N LEU A 13 -5.93 -7.13 -6.85
CA LEU A 13 -5.01 -6.28 -7.64
C LEU A 13 -5.21 -4.78 -7.37
N LYS A 14 -6.46 -4.34 -7.21
CA LYS A 14 -6.77 -2.94 -6.83
C LYS A 14 -6.25 -2.64 -5.42
N SER A 15 -6.45 -3.57 -4.47
CA SER A 15 -5.97 -3.48 -3.09
C SER A 15 -4.45 -3.29 -3.01
N THR A 16 -3.67 -4.12 -3.72
CA THR A 16 -2.21 -4.01 -3.73
C THR A 16 -1.74 -2.67 -4.31
N ARG A 17 -2.40 -2.17 -5.36
CA ARG A 17 -2.08 -0.85 -5.95
C ARG A 17 -2.30 0.29 -4.96
N PHE A 18 -3.36 0.25 -4.15
CA PHE A 18 -3.60 1.26 -3.13
C PHE A 18 -2.52 1.25 -2.04
N LEU A 19 -2.10 0.07 -1.59
CA LEU A 19 -1.03 -0.07 -0.59
C LEU A 19 0.30 0.47 -1.13
N ILE A 20 0.67 0.10 -2.36
CA ILE A 20 1.90 0.59 -3.02
C ILE A 20 1.85 2.12 -3.14
N LYS A 21 0.72 2.68 -3.58
CA LYS A 21 0.57 4.13 -3.70
C LYS A 21 0.72 4.85 -2.36
N ALA A 22 0.22 4.25 -1.28
CA ALA A 22 0.39 4.79 0.08
C ALA A 22 1.85 4.79 0.50
N ILE A 23 2.58 3.70 0.27
CA ILE A 23 4.03 3.61 0.56
C ILE A 23 4.81 4.65 -0.24
N VAL A 24 4.58 4.73 -1.56
CA VAL A 24 5.27 5.70 -2.43
C VAL A 24 4.99 7.14 -2.00
N ASN A 25 3.76 7.43 -1.57
CA ASN A 25 3.40 8.74 -1.03
C ASN A 25 4.13 9.05 0.29
N ASP A 26 4.23 8.08 1.19
CA ASP A 26 4.90 8.24 2.48
C ASP A 26 6.42 8.48 2.34
N MET A 27 6.99 7.96 1.25
CA MET A 27 8.39 8.17 0.86
C MET A 27 8.61 9.51 0.12
N ASP A 28 7.58 10.34 -0.07
CA ASP A 28 7.59 11.59 -0.84
C ASP A 28 8.06 11.42 -2.30
N LEU A 29 7.96 10.20 -2.87
CA LEU A 29 8.46 9.88 -4.22
C LEU A 29 7.55 10.39 -5.34
N ASN A 30 6.34 10.84 -5.02
CA ASN A 30 5.37 11.36 -6.00
C ASN A 30 5.45 12.89 -6.23
N THR A 31 6.30 13.60 -5.48
CA THR A 31 6.34 15.06 -5.48
C THR A 31 7.75 15.61 -5.77
N PRO A 32 8.20 15.61 -7.03
CA PRO A 32 9.58 15.97 -7.40
C PRO A 32 9.97 17.40 -7.05
N LEU A 33 8.99 18.31 -6.87
CA LEU A 33 9.25 19.70 -6.49
C LEU A 33 9.59 19.89 -4.99
N ARG A 34 9.43 18.86 -4.16
CA ARG A 34 9.72 18.94 -2.72
C ARG A 34 11.14 18.47 -2.44
N ILE A 35 11.85 19.17 -1.55
CA ILE A 35 13.20 18.76 -1.13
C ILE A 35 13.24 17.32 -0.57
N LEU A 36 12.15 16.89 0.09
CA LEU A 36 12.02 15.54 0.62
C LEU A 36 12.10 14.46 -0.46
N PHE A 37 11.65 14.73 -1.69
CA PHE A 37 11.83 13.81 -2.82
C PHE A 37 13.31 13.55 -3.08
N TYR A 38 14.12 14.61 -3.17
CA TYR A 38 15.55 14.50 -3.41
C TYR A 38 16.29 13.87 -2.23
N VAL A 39 15.84 14.12 -0.99
CA VAL A 39 16.36 13.44 0.20
C VAL A 39 16.09 11.94 0.13
N SER A 40 14.86 11.52 -0.20
CA SER A 40 14.51 10.11 -0.38
C SER A 40 15.27 9.45 -1.55
N LEU A 41 15.45 10.18 -2.66
CA LEU A 41 16.23 9.71 -3.81
C LEU A 41 17.71 9.52 -3.43
N PHE A 42 18.30 10.50 -2.76
CA PHE A 42 19.67 10.39 -2.26
C PHE A 42 19.81 9.23 -1.29
N MET A 43 18.87 9.06 -0.36
CA MET A 43 18.85 7.90 0.53
C MET A 43 18.75 6.58 -0.21
N PHE A 44 17.93 6.49 -1.27
CA PHE A 44 17.82 5.27 -2.08
C PHE A 44 19.17 4.94 -2.74
N VAL A 45 19.83 5.92 -3.34
CA VAL A 45 21.16 5.75 -3.97
C VAL A 45 22.22 5.39 -2.92
N PHE A 46 22.18 6.03 -1.76
CA PHE A 46 23.08 5.72 -0.66
C PHE A 46 22.85 4.30 -0.12
N CYS A 47 21.59 3.86 0.03
CA CYS A 47 21.24 2.49 0.39
C CYS A 47 21.73 1.50 -0.66
N PHE A 48 21.53 1.79 -1.95
CA PHE A 48 22.03 0.98 -3.06
C PHE A 48 23.53 0.77 -2.96
N TRP A 49 24.28 1.85 -2.70
CA TRP A 49 25.73 1.85 -2.53
C TRP A 49 26.15 1.06 -1.27
N LEU A 50 25.61 1.39 -0.10
CA LEU A 50 25.92 0.72 1.17
C LEU A 50 25.66 -0.80 1.09
N ARG A 51 24.53 -1.20 0.52
CA ARG A 51 24.12 -2.59 0.32
C ARG A 51 25.08 -3.35 -0.59
N LEU A 52 25.67 -2.70 -1.61
CA LEU A 52 26.69 -3.32 -2.46
C LEU A 52 27.95 -3.66 -1.65
N TYR A 53 28.42 -2.73 -0.81
CA TYR A 53 29.59 -2.96 0.04
C TYR A 53 29.35 -4.05 1.07
N LEU A 54 28.19 -4.00 1.73
CA LEU A 54 27.79 -5.02 2.69
C LEU A 54 27.73 -6.40 2.02
N HIS A 55 27.12 -6.51 0.84
CA HIS A 55 27.06 -7.77 0.09
C HIS A 55 28.45 -8.40 -0.09
N TYR A 56 29.39 -7.66 -0.70
CA TYR A 56 30.74 -8.18 -0.93
C TYR A 56 31.53 -8.37 0.37
N PHE A 57 31.26 -7.58 1.41
CA PHE A 57 31.82 -7.81 2.73
C PHE A 57 31.35 -9.15 3.34
N GLY A 58 30.08 -9.52 3.16
CA GLY A 58 29.58 -10.84 3.59
C GLY A 58 30.27 -11.99 2.88
N GLN A 59 30.48 -11.86 1.57
CA GLN A 59 31.24 -12.83 0.77
C GLN A 59 32.67 -12.98 1.27
N TRP A 60 33.34 -11.84 1.47
CA TRP A 60 34.69 -11.82 2.01
C TRP A 60 34.76 -12.44 3.41
N LEU A 61 33.81 -12.13 4.29
CA LEU A 61 33.74 -12.69 5.63
C LEU A 61 33.58 -14.21 5.59
N TYR A 62 32.69 -14.72 4.73
CA TYR A 62 32.52 -16.16 4.55
C TYR A 62 33.79 -16.83 4.01
N LEU A 63 34.41 -16.25 2.98
CA LEU A 63 35.64 -16.78 2.39
C LEU A 63 36.82 -16.76 3.37
N ASN A 64 36.93 -15.72 4.19
CA ASN A 64 38.00 -15.56 5.16
C ASN A 64 37.82 -16.49 6.38
N VAL A 65 36.61 -16.51 6.95
CA VAL A 65 36.35 -17.17 8.24
C VAL A 65 35.95 -18.64 8.07
N VAL A 66 35.06 -18.92 7.13
CA VAL A 66 34.45 -20.25 6.97
C VAL A 66 35.21 -21.08 5.94
N ALA A 67 35.31 -20.60 4.70
CA ALA A 67 35.94 -21.36 3.62
C ALA A 67 37.48 -21.35 3.70
N LYS A 68 38.07 -20.37 4.41
CA LYS A 68 39.52 -20.14 4.51
C LYS A 68 40.21 -20.19 3.13
N ALA A 69 39.64 -19.46 2.16
CA ALA A 69 40.09 -19.51 0.78
C ALA A 69 41.53 -18.95 0.64
N PRO A 70 42.41 -19.64 -0.11
CA PRO A 70 43.75 -19.13 -0.37
C PRO A 70 43.72 -17.94 -1.33
N TYR A 71 44.71 -17.05 -1.22
CA TYR A 71 44.88 -15.86 -2.07
C TYR A 71 43.66 -14.93 -2.11
N LEU A 72 42.95 -14.80 -0.98
CA LEU A 72 41.79 -13.91 -0.85
C LEU A 72 42.22 -12.43 -0.84
N THR A 73 41.74 -11.65 -1.79
CA THR A 73 41.90 -10.19 -1.83
C THR A 73 40.54 -9.48 -1.72
N PHE A 74 40.56 -8.32 -1.07
CA PHE A 74 39.38 -7.45 -0.90
C PHE A 74 39.75 -6.03 -1.31
N GLU A 75 39.34 -5.64 -2.51
CA GLU A 75 39.67 -4.35 -3.10
C GLU A 75 38.40 -3.53 -3.34
N PRO A 76 38.01 -2.69 -2.36
CA PRO A 76 36.85 -1.82 -2.51
C PRO A 76 37.16 -0.67 -3.49
N ASN A 77 36.24 -0.44 -4.43
CA ASN A 77 36.22 0.71 -5.33
C ASN A 77 34.90 1.48 -5.11
N ALA A 78 34.86 2.76 -5.47
CA ALA A 78 33.70 3.64 -5.29
C ALA A 78 32.37 3.04 -5.79
N VAL A 79 32.40 2.24 -6.87
CA VAL A 79 31.18 1.71 -7.53
C VAL A 79 31.07 0.18 -7.47
N ILE A 80 32.17 -0.53 -7.19
CA ILE A 80 32.22 -2.00 -7.17
C ILE A 80 33.20 -2.47 -6.09
N VAL A 81 33.04 -3.68 -5.57
CA VAL A 81 34.05 -4.30 -4.70
C VAL A 81 34.55 -5.57 -5.36
N TRP A 82 35.87 -5.68 -5.48
CA TRP A 82 36.50 -6.88 -6.01
C TRP A 82 36.86 -7.81 -4.86
N VAL A 83 36.26 -9.00 -4.88
CA VAL A 83 36.60 -10.11 -3.99
C VAL A 83 37.18 -11.21 -4.86
N GLN A 84 38.50 -11.35 -4.87
CA GLN A 84 39.19 -12.35 -5.68
C GLN A 84 39.71 -13.46 -4.76
N TYR A 85 39.61 -14.69 -5.23
CA TYR A 85 40.08 -15.88 -4.53
C TYR A 85 40.30 -16.99 -5.57
N GLU A 86 41.13 -17.97 -5.23
CA GLU A 86 41.38 -19.11 -6.12
C GLU A 86 40.16 -20.05 -6.11
N ARG A 87 39.45 -20.11 -7.24
CA ARG A 87 38.17 -20.84 -7.35
C ARG A 87 38.32 -22.33 -7.57
N ASP A 88 39.51 -22.80 -7.95
CA ASP A 88 39.74 -24.22 -8.19
C ASP A 88 39.83 -25.01 -6.87
N TRP A 89 40.03 -24.32 -5.74
CA TRP A 89 40.05 -24.93 -4.41
C TRP A 89 38.67 -25.00 -3.74
N LEU A 90 37.69 -24.25 -4.25
CA LEU A 90 36.38 -24.15 -3.63
C LEU A 90 35.43 -25.21 -4.19
N THR A 91 34.93 -26.07 -3.29
CA THR A 91 33.86 -27.02 -3.65
C THR A 91 32.57 -26.27 -3.98
N PHE A 92 31.69 -26.90 -4.77
CA PHE A 92 30.39 -26.32 -5.14
C PHE A 92 29.60 -25.82 -3.91
N GLY A 93 29.62 -26.58 -2.80
CA GLY A 93 28.95 -26.18 -1.56
C GLY A 93 29.49 -24.89 -0.95
N HIS A 94 30.80 -24.67 -1.00
CA HIS A 94 31.40 -23.42 -0.53
C HIS A 94 31.09 -22.25 -1.48
N GLU A 95 31.07 -22.46 -2.80
CA GLU A 95 30.61 -21.42 -3.75
C GLU A 95 29.15 -21.03 -3.51
N CYS A 96 28.28 -22.00 -3.22
CA CYS A 96 26.90 -21.71 -2.77
C CYS A 96 26.91 -20.85 -1.50
N GLY A 97 27.77 -21.19 -0.54
CA GLY A 97 27.98 -20.40 0.67
C GLY A 97 28.40 -18.96 0.39
N VAL A 98 29.28 -18.73 -0.60
CA VAL A 98 29.67 -17.38 -1.04
C VAL A 98 28.46 -16.61 -1.54
N VAL A 99 27.69 -17.16 -2.48
CA VAL A 99 26.49 -16.49 -3.04
C VAL A 99 25.45 -16.21 -1.95
N ILE A 100 25.21 -17.17 -1.05
CA ILE A 100 24.27 -17.00 0.07
C ILE A 100 24.75 -15.91 1.03
N SER A 101 26.04 -15.91 1.38
CA SER A 101 26.61 -15.01 2.39
C SER A 101 26.47 -13.53 2.03
N GLY A 102 26.58 -13.19 0.74
CA GLY A 102 26.41 -11.81 0.28
C GLY A 102 24.99 -11.29 0.47
N VAL A 103 23.98 -12.12 0.17
CA VAL A 103 22.58 -11.72 0.40
C VAL A 103 22.22 -11.77 1.89
N LEU A 104 22.76 -12.76 2.61
CA LEU A 104 22.49 -12.97 4.04
C LEU A 104 22.96 -11.80 4.90
N ILE A 105 24.14 -11.25 4.66
CA ILE A 105 24.64 -10.12 5.47
C ILE A 105 23.77 -8.87 5.32
N ASN A 106 23.26 -8.59 4.11
CA ASN A 106 22.30 -7.51 3.89
C ASN A 106 21.00 -7.74 4.67
N MET A 107 20.50 -8.98 4.65
CA MET A 107 19.32 -9.38 5.41
C MET A 107 19.53 -9.25 6.93
N VAL A 108 20.69 -9.65 7.43
CA VAL A 108 21.05 -9.51 8.86
C VAL A 108 21.15 -8.05 9.27
N VAL A 109 21.80 -7.20 8.48
CA VAL A 109 21.89 -5.76 8.75
C VAL A 109 20.50 -5.11 8.69
N PHE A 110 19.66 -5.50 7.73
CA PHE A 110 18.27 -5.04 7.67
C PHE A 110 17.49 -5.46 8.92
N ALA A 111 17.57 -6.73 9.33
CA ALA A 111 16.94 -7.22 10.55
C ALA A 111 17.44 -6.49 11.81
N MET A 112 18.73 -6.15 11.86
CA MET A 112 19.32 -5.35 12.94
C MET A 112 18.70 -3.94 12.98
N PHE A 113 18.52 -3.29 11.83
CA PHE A 113 17.81 -1.99 11.79
C PHE A 113 16.36 -2.11 12.26
N VAL A 114 15.63 -3.13 11.79
CA VAL A 114 14.26 -3.41 12.25
C VAL A 114 14.22 -3.58 13.76
N PHE A 115 15.16 -4.35 14.32
CA PHE A 115 15.29 -4.57 15.75
C PHE A 115 15.55 -3.27 16.52
N PHE A 116 16.46 -2.42 16.06
CA PHE A 116 16.72 -1.12 16.72
C PHE A 116 15.50 -0.21 16.73
N ILE A 117 14.76 -0.12 15.61
CA ILE A 117 13.53 0.67 15.55
C ILE A 117 12.50 0.12 16.53
N TRP A 118 12.33 -1.21 16.56
CA TRP A 118 11.44 -1.88 17.51
C TRP A 118 11.82 -1.60 18.97
N VAL A 119 13.12 -1.68 19.32
CA VAL A 119 13.60 -1.32 20.66
C VAL A 119 13.26 0.13 21.01
N PHE A 120 13.50 1.08 20.09
CA PHE A 120 13.14 2.48 20.32
C PHE A 120 11.65 2.67 20.59
N GLN A 121 10.79 1.90 19.92
CA GLN A 121 9.35 1.93 20.15
C GLN A 121 8.96 1.33 21.49
N CYS A 122 9.61 0.23 21.90
CA CYS A 122 9.40 -0.36 23.22
C CYS A 122 9.75 0.63 24.35
N VAL A 123 10.81 1.43 24.18
CA VAL A 123 11.19 2.47 25.14
C VAL A 123 10.46 3.80 24.92
N ARG A 124 9.45 3.85 24.04
CA ARG A 124 8.64 5.04 23.69
C ARG A 124 9.45 6.25 23.19
N VAL A 125 10.61 6.00 22.60
CA VAL A 125 11.42 7.03 21.94
C VAL A 125 10.87 7.25 20.53
N LYS A 126 10.56 8.51 20.20
CA LYS A 126 10.14 8.87 18.85
C LYS A 126 11.32 8.71 17.89
N VAL A 127 11.18 7.81 16.93
CA VAL A 127 12.15 7.66 15.84
C VAL A 127 11.97 8.81 14.84
N PRO A 128 13.05 9.50 14.41
CA PRO A 128 12.96 10.48 13.34
C PRO A 128 12.42 9.85 12.05
N GLY A 129 11.50 10.53 11.37
CA GLY A 129 10.90 10.04 10.12
C GLY A 129 11.93 9.72 9.02
N VAL A 130 13.06 10.43 9.04
CA VAL A 130 14.23 10.15 8.18
C VAL A 130 14.80 8.75 8.43
N GLY A 131 14.97 8.36 9.70
CA GLY A 131 15.53 7.05 10.05
C GLY A 131 14.60 5.91 9.65
N SER A 132 13.30 6.06 9.87
CA SER A 132 12.33 5.04 9.50
C SER A 132 12.21 4.88 7.98
N ARG A 133 12.26 5.99 7.21
CA ARG A 133 12.33 5.97 5.73
C ARG A 133 13.59 5.29 5.21
N PHE A 134 14.74 5.56 5.83
CA PHE A 134 16.00 4.90 5.49
C PHE A 134 15.87 3.38 5.63
N VAL A 135 15.28 2.88 6.71
CA VAL A 135 15.09 1.43 6.92
C VAL A 135 14.16 0.82 5.86
N VAL A 136 13.07 1.50 5.48
CA VAL A 136 12.23 1.04 4.35
C VAL A 136 13.04 0.96 3.05
N LEU A 137 13.79 2.02 2.71
CA LEU A 137 14.60 2.09 1.50
C LEU A 137 15.70 1.03 1.47
N PHE A 138 16.35 0.79 2.61
CA PHE A 138 17.36 -0.26 2.77
C PHE A 138 16.73 -1.65 2.63
N GLY A 139 15.54 -1.87 3.21
CA GLY A 139 14.79 -3.12 3.07
C GLY A 139 14.36 -3.41 1.63
N VAL A 140 13.92 -2.39 0.89
CA VAL A 140 13.61 -2.52 -0.55
C VAL A 140 14.88 -2.84 -1.35
N ASN A 141 16.01 -2.18 -1.06
CA ASN A 141 17.29 -2.50 -1.72
C ASN A 141 17.77 -3.92 -1.39
N THR A 142 17.56 -4.39 -0.16
CA THR A 142 17.88 -5.76 0.26
C THR A 142 17.00 -6.78 -0.46
N LEU A 143 15.70 -6.48 -0.63
CA LEU A 143 14.78 -7.33 -1.37
C LEU A 143 15.19 -7.47 -2.83
N LEU A 144 15.63 -6.36 -3.44
CA LEU A 144 16.08 -6.32 -4.83
C LEU A 144 17.54 -6.76 -4.99
N ASP A 145 18.27 -7.10 -3.93
CA ASP A 145 19.71 -7.37 -3.98
C ASP A 145 20.11 -8.38 -5.08
N PRO A 146 19.44 -9.53 -5.23
CA PRO A 146 19.77 -10.46 -6.31
C PRO A 146 19.67 -9.86 -7.72
N LEU A 147 18.66 -9.01 -7.95
CA LEU A 147 18.47 -8.33 -9.25
C LEU A 147 19.48 -7.21 -9.44
N LEU A 148 19.81 -6.48 -8.37
CA LEU A 148 20.77 -5.38 -8.41
C LEU A 148 22.20 -5.88 -8.59
N ILE A 149 22.57 -7.02 -7.98
CA ILE A 149 23.87 -7.65 -8.19
C ILE A 149 23.97 -8.20 -9.62
N LEU A 150 22.93 -8.87 -10.13
CA LEU A 150 22.87 -9.27 -11.54
C LEU A 150 23.05 -8.06 -12.46
N LEU A 151 22.39 -6.94 -12.19
CA LEU A 151 22.54 -5.71 -12.96
C LEU A 151 23.99 -5.20 -12.94
N VAL A 152 24.64 -5.18 -11.77
CA VAL A 152 26.05 -4.79 -11.65
C VAL A 152 26.97 -5.72 -12.44
N ASP A 153 26.76 -7.04 -12.34
CA ASP A 153 27.54 -8.04 -13.08
C ASP A 153 27.39 -7.88 -14.60
N LEU A 154 26.17 -7.58 -15.08
CA LEU A 154 25.89 -7.30 -16.48
C LEU A 154 26.57 -5.99 -16.94
N CYS A 155 26.46 -4.92 -16.15
CA CYS A 155 27.06 -3.62 -16.48
C CYS A 155 28.59 -3.68 -16.58
N TYR A 156 29.24 -4.49 -15.74
CA TYR A 156 30.69 -4.70 -15.76
C TYR A 156 31.13 -5.91 -16.62
N ALA A 157 30.19 -6.53 -17.35
CA ALA A 157 30.46 -7.69 -18.21
C ALA A 157 31.22 -8.82 -17.48
N ARG A 158 30.89 -9.07 -16.20
CA ARG A 158 31.55 -10.07 -15.34
C ARG A 158 31.03 -11.47 -15.63
N TRP A 159 31.17 -11.93 -16.86
CA TRP A 159 30.60 -13.22 -17.28
C TRP A 159 31.17 -14.42 -16.54
N ARG A 160 32.45 -14.38 -16.17
CA ARG A 160 33.13 -15.49 -15.48
C ARG A 160 33.11 -15.35 -13.96
N ASP A 161 33.24 -14.12 -13.46
CA ASP A 161 33.55 -13.85 -12.05
C ASP A 161 32.43 -13.09 -11.34
N GLY A 162 31.34 -12.82 -12.04
CA GLY A 162 30.14 -12.19 -11.50
C GLY A 162 29.40 -13.14 -10.58
N ASP A 163 28.81 -12.59 -9.53
CA ASP A 163 28.15 -13.38 -8.49
C ASP A 163 27.00 -14.24 -9.04
N ALA A 164 26.20 -13.67 -9.94
CA ALA A 164 25.09 -14.37 -10.58
C ALA A 164 25.54 -15.54 -11.48
N PHE A 165 26.81 -15.57 -11.90
CA PHE A 165 27.37 -16.57 -12.81
C PHE A 165 28.34 -17.55 -12.12
N LYS A 166 28.68 -17.34 -10.85
CA LYS A 166 29.66 -18.18 -10.11
C LYS A 166 29.29 -19.66 -10.12
N LEU A 167 28.05 -19.98 -9.77
CA LEU A 167 27.60 -21.37 -9.69
C LEU A 167 27.51 -22.04 -11.06
N TYR A 168 27.15 -21.29 -12.10
CA TYR A 168 27.17 -21.79 -13.48
C TYR A 168 28.59 -22.26 -13.86
N TRP A 169 29.60 -21.43 -13.63
CA TRP A 169 30.98 -21.79 -13.98
C TRP A 169 31.61 -22.82 -13.07
N ASN A 170 31.22 -22.89 -11.78
CA ASN A 170 31.63 -24.00 -10.92
C ASN A 170 31.06 -25.34 -11.45
N SER A 171 29.74 -25.37 -11.71
CA SER A 171 29.04 -26.54 -12.27
C SER A 171 29.60 -26.98 -13.62
N MET A 172 29.94 -26.02 -14.50
CA MET A 172 30.55 -26.30 -15.80
C MET A 172 31.93 -26.97 -15.64
N ARG A 173 32.72 -26.58 -14.62
CA ARG A 173 34.03 -27.19 -14.35
C ARG A 173 33.92 -28.60 -13.77
N THR A 174 32.97 -28.85 -12.88
CA THR A 174 32.84 -30.13 -12.17
C THR A 174 32.07 -31.18 -12.96
N GLU A 175 30.96 -30.81 -13.60
CA GLU A 175 29.99 -31.75 -14.19
C GLU A 175 29.85 -31.61 -15.71
N GLN A 176 30.63 -30.74 -16.36
CA GLN A 176 30.56 -30.44 -17.82
C GLN A 176 29.20 -29.89 -18.29
N HIS A 177 28.28 -29.60 -17.37
CA HIS A 177 26.98 -28.98 -17.61
C HIS A 177 26.73 -27.88 -16.57
N GLY A 178 26.40 -26.67 -17.02
CA GLY A 178 26.19 -25.50 -16.13
C GLY A 178 24.76 -25.32 -15.63
N VAL A 179 23.80 -26.16 -16.07
CA VAL A 179 22.37 -26.00 -15.78
C VAL A 179 22.09 -26.10 -14.28
N TYR A 180 22.76 -27.02 -13.59
CA TYR A 180 22.60 -27.21 -12.15
C TYR A 180 22.95 -25.93 -11.39
N GLY A 181 24.10 -25.31 -11.69
CA GLY A 181 24.49 -24.03 -11.09
C GLY A 181 23.49 -22.89 -11.30
N VAL A 182 22.86 -22.81 -12.49
CA VAL A 182 21.82 -21.80 -12.76
C VAL A 182 20.58 -22.05 -11.91
N LEU A 183 20.09 -23.29 -11.87
CA LEU A 183 18.93 -23.66 -11.05
C LEU A 183 19.17 -23.38 -9.57
N THR A 184 20.35 -23.72 -9.05
CA THR A 184 20.73 -23.43 -7.66
C THR A 184 20.77 -21.93 -7.38
N THR A 185 21.31 -21.12 -8.30
CA THR A 185 21.34 -19.65 -8.15
C THR A 185 19.93 -19.09 -8.08
N VAL A 186 19.04 -19.50 -8.99
CA VAL A 186 17.64 -19.07 -9.01
C VAL A 186 16.92 -19.49 -7.72
N MET A 187 17.17 -20.69 -7.21
CA MET A 187 16.61 -21.15 -5.95
C MET A 187 17.10 -20.30 -4.76
N ILE A 188 18.41 -20.05 -4.64
CA ILE A 188 18.98 -19.24 -3.56
C ILE A 188 18.37 -17.83 -3.58
N TYR A 189 18.33 -17.20 -4.75
CA TYR A 189 17.78 -15.86 -4.92
C TYR A 189 16.26 -15.82 -4.68
N GLY A 190 15.53 -16.86 -5.10
CA GLY A 190 14.11 -17.00 -4.81
C GLY A 190 13.82 -17.10 -3.32
N TRP A 191 14.58 -17.93 -2.58
CA TRP A 191 14.47 -18.03 -1.12
C TRP A 191 14.82 -16.71 -0.42
N ALA A 192 15.89 -16.05 -0.85
CA ALA A 192 16.27 -14.75 -0.28
C ALA A 192 15.21 -13.67 -0.53
N PHE A 193 14.59 -13.67 -1.71
CA PHE A 193 13.50 -12.75 -2.05
C PHE A 193 12.28 -12.99 -1.14
N LEU A 194 11.89 -14.25 -0.92
CA LEU A 194 10.77 -14.60 -0.04
C LEU A 194 11.03 -14.20 1.41
N LEU A 195 12.20 -14.54 1.95
CA LEU A 195 12.58 -14.21 3.33
C LEU A 195 12.66 -12.70 3.55
N THR A 196 13.27 -11.97 2.62
CA THR A 196 13.35 -10.51 2.71
C THR A 196 11.99 -9.86 2.55
N SER A 197 11.13 -10.38 1.67
CA SER A 197 9.75 -9.91 1.51
C SER A 197 8.96 -10.04 2.82
N PHE A 198 9.08 -11.19 3.49
CA PHE A 198 8.44 -11.42 4.77
C PHE A 198 8.93 -10.43 5.84
N LEU A 199 10.25 -10.24 5.93
CA LEU A 199 10.84 -9.30 6.89
C LEU A 199 10.44 -7.85 6.62
N LEU A 200 10.43 -7.43 5.34
CA LEU A 200 10.01 -6.09 4.94
C LEU A 200 8.52 -5.87 5.21
N TYR A 201 7.68 -6.86 4.91
CA TYR A 201 6.25 -6.84 5.21
C TYR A 201 6.01 -6.70 6.72
N TYR A 202 6.72 -7.49 7.53
CA TYR A 202 6.64 -7.40 8.99
C TYR A 202 7.04 -6.01 9.48
N PHE A 203 8.16 -5.47 8.97
CA PHE A 203 8.61 -4.13 9.33
C PHE A 203 7.57 -3.05 8.99
N ILE A 204 7.03 -3.03 7.77
CA ILE A 204 6.09 -1.98 7.33
C ILE A 204 4.80 -1.99 8.17
N LEU A 205 4.25 -3.15 8.47
CA LEU A 205 2.96 -3.24 9.17
C LEU A 205 3.08 -3.13 10.68
N TYR A 206 4.06 -3.81 11.28
CA TYR A 206 4.11 -3.97 12.74
C TYR A 206 5.10 -3.05 13.42
N VAL A 207 6.20 -2.69 12.76
CA VAL A 207 7.25 -1.86 13.36
C VAL A 207 7.11 -0.42 12.91
N PHE A 208 7.11 -0.12 11.61
CA PHE A 208 7.04 1.25 11.12
C PHE A 208 5.82 2.04 11.64
N MET A 209 4.70 1.32 11.89
CA MET A 209 3.50 1.83 12.54
C MET A 209 2.95 3.15 11.97
N ASN A 210 3.10 3.38 10.67
CA ASN A 210 2.51 4.55 10.04
C ASN A 210 0.99 4.39 10.02
N GLY A 211 0.30 5.30 10.71
CA GLY A 211 -1.14 5.30 10.85
C GLY A 211 -1.88 5.27 9.51
N GLN A 212 -1.34 5.90 8.46
CA GLN A 212 -1.94 5.87 7.13
C GLN A 212 -1.86 4.47 6.50
N ILE A 213 -0.69 3.82 6.58
CA ILE A 213 -0.48 2.48 6.02
C ILE A 213 -1.33 1.46 6.78
N ILE A 214 -1.38 1.56 8.11
CA ILE A 214 -2.19 0.67 8.95
C ILE A 214 -3.69 0.88 8.68
N ASP A 215 -4.16 2.11 8.58
CA ASP A 215 -5.57 2.41 8.28
C ASP A 215 -5.98 1.83 6.92
N ILE A 216 -5.16 2.04 5.88
CA ILE A 216 -5.41 1.47 4.54
C ILE A 216 -5.37 -0.06 4.60
N PHE A 217 -4.38 -0.65 5.27
CA PHE A 217 -4.26 -2.10 5.38
C PHE A 217 -5.50 -2.71 6.07
N ARG A 218 -5.96 -2.09 7.17
CA ARG A 218 -7.18 -2.49 7.88
C ARG A 218 -8.39 -2.38 6.96
N ARG A 219 -8.56 -1.26 6.24
CA ARG A 219 -9.66 -1.07 5.28
C ARG A 219 -9.69 -2.09 4.15
N LEU A 220 -8.53 -2.53 3.69
CA LEU A 220 -8.41 -3.48 2.59
C LEU A 220 -8.63 -4.94 3.02
N HIS A 221 -8.37 -5.28 4.29
CA HIS A 221 -8.42 -6.66 4.80
C HIS A 221 -9.44 -6.88 5.91
N GLY A 222 -10.11 -5.83 6.38
CA GLY A 222 -11.13 -5.89 7.42
C GLY A 222 -12.46 -6.35 6.85
N ASP A 223 -13.23 -7.07 7.67
CA ASP A 223 -14.61 -7.44 7.34
C ASP A 223 -15.50 -6.20 7.28
N GLU A 224 -16.48 -6.18 6.36
CA GLU A 224 -17.42 -5.05 6.21
C GLU A 224 -18.12 -4.70 7.53
N GLU A 225 -18.40 -5.69 8.37
CA GLU A 225 -19.04 -5.53 9.68
C GLU A 225 -18.19 -4.73 10.68
N LYS A 226 -16.87 -4.66 10.48
CA LYS A 226 -15.95 -3.89 11.35
C LYS A 226 -15.89 -2.42 10.95
N PHE A 227 -16.36 -2.08 9.75
CA PHE A 227 -16.46 -0.69 9.31
C PHE A 227 -17.84 -0.16 9.64
N TYR A 228 -17.95 0.43 10.82
CA TYR A 228 -19.12 1.25 11.15
C TYR A 228 -19.07 2.50 10.27
N VAL A 229 -19.73 2.46 9.12
CA VAL A 229 -20.11 3.66 8.38
C VAL A 229 -21.42 4.11 9.04
N PRO A 230 -21.43 5.18 9.85
CA PRO A 230 -22.68 5.74 10.32
C PRO A 230 -23.48 6.06 9.07
N ASN A 231 -24.77 5.71 9.03
CA ASN A 231 -25.62 6.17 7.95
C ASN A 231 -25.65 7.70 8.01
N ASP A 232 -24.83 8.33 7.17
CA ASP A 232 -24.73 9.77 7.08
C ASP A 232 -25.99 10.28 6.38
N HIS A 233 -27.07 10.36 7.14
CA HIS A 233 -28.34 10.91 6.70
C HIS A 233 -28.37 12.44 6.81
N GLN A 234 -27.24 13.08 7.14
CA GLN A 234 -27.14 14.52 7.18
C GLN A 234 -26.83 15.04 5.79
N VAL A 235 -27.71 15.89 5.27
CA VAL A 235 -27.59 16.50 3.95
C VAL A 235 -27.37 17.99 4.16
N SER A 236 -26.46 18.60 3.38
CA SER A 236 -26.28 20.05 3.43
C SER A 236 -27.56 20.78 3.02
N GLN A 237 -27.79 21.99 3.52
CA GLN A 237 -28.99 22.77 3.16
C GLN A 237 -29.11 22.96 1.63
N ALA A 238 -28.00 23.18 0.93
CA ALA A 238 -27.97 23.34 -0.52
C ALA A 238 -28.38 22.06 -1.26
N GLU A 239 -27.86 20.91 -0.84
CA GLU A 239 -28.24 19.62 -1.43
C GLU A 239 -29.69 19.25 -1.11
N MET A 240 -30.17 19.59 0.09
CA MET A 240 -31.57 19.40 0.48
C MET A 240 -32.49 20.24 -0.39
N LEU A 241 -32.22 21.54 -0.54
CA LEU A 241 -32.99 22.42 -1.42
C LEU A 241 -32.96 21.96 -2.88
N PHE A 242 -31.80 21.51 -3.36
CA PHE A 242 -31.68 20.96 -4.71
C PHE A 242 -32.53 19.69 -4.89
N ALA A 243 -32.52 18.77 -3.92
CA ALA A 243 -33.33 17.56 -3.96
C ALA A 243 -34.84 17.87 -3.90
N VAL A 244 -35.25 18.86 -3.10
CA VAL A 244 -36.64 19.35 -3.03
C VAL A 244 -37.07 20.00 -4.35
N ASP A 245 -36.25 20.88 -4.91
CA ASP A 245 -36.55 21.58 -6.16
C ASP A 245 -36.61 20.59 -7.35
N LYS A 246 -35.70 19.62 -7.37
CA LYS A 246 -35.73 18.52 -8.35
C LYS A 246 -36.97 17.63 -8.19
N SER A 247 -37.43 17.37 -6.97
CA SER A 247 -38.62 16.54 -6.75
C SER A 247 -39.91 17.27 -7.10
N LEU A 248 -40.03 18.56 -6.79
CA LEU A 248 -41.20 19.37 -7.16
C LEU A 248 -41.38 19.52 -8.67
N ARG A 249 -40.26 19.56 -9.43
CA ARG A 249 -40.27 19.61 -10.90
C ARG A 249 -40.50 18.25 -11.56
N TYR A 250 -40.50 17.15 -10.80
CA TYR A 250 -40.73 15.81 -11.36
C TYR A 250 -42.15 15.69 -11.94
N ARG A 251 -42.23 15.15 -13.16
CA ARG A 251 -43.48 14.75 -13.81
C ARG A 251 -43.28 13.35 -14.36
N GLY A 252 -43.99 12.36 -13.81
CA GLY A 252 -43.95 10.98 -14.28
C GLY A 252 -44.79 10.78 -15.55
N LYS A 253 -44.55 9.66 -16.26
CA LYS A 253 -45.23 9.34 -17.52
C LYS A 253 -46.75 9.16 -17.36
N GLY A 254 -47.20 8.75 -16.17
CA GLY A 254 -48.62 8.57 -15.81
C GLY A 254 -49.26 9.75 -15.08
N GLY A 255 -48.63 10.94 -15.10
CA GLY A 255 -49.10 12.09 -14.31
C GLY A 255 -48.66 12.08 -12.84
N GLU A 256 -47.82 11.13 -12.44
CA GLU A 256 -47.24 11.06 -11.10
C GLU A 256 -46.52 12.35 -10.71
N LEU A 257 -46.75 12.77 -9.47
CA LEU A 257 -46.09 13.91 -8.86
C LEU A 257 -45.34 13.45 -7.61
N ARG A 258 -44.21 14.09 -7.31
CA ARG A 258 -43.54 13.87 -6.02
C ARG A 258 -43.97 14.94 -5.04
N ARG A 259 -44.25 14.53 -3.80
CA ARG A 259 -44.58 15.41 -2.67
C ARG A 259 -43.52 15.27 -1.58
N LEU A 260 -43.43 16.32 -0.77
CA LEU A 260 -42.49 16.43 0.34
C LEU A 260 -43.28 16.39 1.65
N LEU A 261 -42.91 15.47 2.54
CA LEU A 261 -43.35 15.44 3.92
C LEU A 261 -42.17 15.86 4.81
N VAL A 262 -42.42 16.83 5.68
CA VAL A 262 -41.46 17.26 6.70
C VAL A 262 -41.94 16.71 8.02
N VAL A 263 -41.12 15.90 8.68
CA VAL A 263 -41.40 15.40 10.02
C VAL A 263 -40.36 15.97 10.97
N GLU A 264 -40.84 16.72 11.95
CA GLU A 264 -40.00 17.24 13.01
C GLU A 264 -40.04 16.27 14.19
N TYR A 265 -38.87 15.92 14.70
CA TYR A 265 -38.72 15.12 15.89
C TYR A 265 -37.89 15.88 16.92
N GLU A 266 -38.30 15.77 18.18
CA GLU A 266 -37.46 16.18 19.31
C GLU A 266 -36.57 14.99 19.67
N ALA A 267 -35.26 15.17 19.58
CA ALA A 267 -34.32 14.11 19.90
C ALA A 267 -34.37 13.83 21.42
N ALA A 268 -34.72 12.60 21.80
CA ALA A 268 -34.80 12.21 23.20
C ALA A 268 -33.44 12.40 23.89
N GLY A 269 -33.36 13.38 24.81
CA GLY A 269 -32.19 13.64 25.64
C GLY A 269 -31.51 15.00 25.46
N ASP A 270 -31.87 15.80 24.45
CA ASP A 270 -31.31 17.16 24.26
C ASP A 270 -32.39 18.10 23.71
N VAL A 271 -33.08 18.82 24.60
CA VAL A 271 -34.21 19.73 24.29
C VAL A 271 -33.80 20.84 23.29
N SER A 272 -32.50 21.06 23.09
CA SER A 272 -32.00 22.07 22.16
C SER A 272 -31.93 21.62 20.68
N LYS A 273 -31.95 20.32 20.39
CA LYS A 273 -31.77 19.80 19.02
C LYS A 273 -33.08 19.32 18.41
N LYS A 274 -33.67 20.19 17.58
CA LYS A 274 -34.75 19.81 16.67
C LYS A 274 -34.17 19.15 15.44
N VAL A 275 -34.59 17.92 15.15
CA VAL A 275 -34.18 17.18 13.95
C VAL A 275 -35.35 17.17 12.98
N GLN A 276 -35.13 17.64 11.75
CA GLN A 276 -36.13 17.62 10.68
C GLN A 276 -35.76 16.53 9.67
N HIS A 277 -36.68 15.60 9.43
CA HIS A 277 -36.58 14.66 8.31
C HIS A 277 -37.45 15.10 7.16
N PHE A 278 -36.86 15.08 5.96
CA PHE A 278 -37.52 15.34 4.70
C PHE A 278 -37.75 14.02 3.97
N ILE A 279 -39.01 13.66 3.77
CA ILE A 279 -39.41 12.44 3.08
C ILE A 279 -40.03 12.84 1.74
N ILE A 280 -39.45 12.39 0.64
CA ILE A 280 -39.98 12.61 -0.71
C ILE A 280 -40.65 11.32 -1.18
N TYR A 281 -41.94 11.39 -1.51
CA TYR A 281 -42.72 10.23 -1.98
C TYR A 281 -43.50 10.58 -3.25
N THR A 282 -43.76 9.57 -4.07
CA THR A 282 -44.51 9.70 -5.33
C THR A 282 -45.98 9.45 -5.07
N VAL A 283 -46.85 10.28 -5.65
CA VAL A 283 -48.31 10.19 -5.56
C VAL A 283 -48.90 10.08 -6.96
N GLU A 284 -49.83 9.14 -7.15
CA GLU A 284 -50.62 8.99 -8.36
C GLU A 284 -51.87 9.90 -8.32
N VAL A 285 -52.30 10.40 -9.47
CA VAL A 285 -53.35 11.45 -9.58
C VAL A 285 -54.74 10.95 -9.13
N GLN A 286 -54.95 9.65 -8.94
CA GLN A 286 -56.25 9.07 -8.61
C GLN A 286 -56.70 9.26 -7.14
N ASP A 287 -55.82 9.70 -6.23
CA ASP A 287 -56.14 9.85 -4.79
C ASP A 287 -56.63 11.26 -4.38
N GLY A 288 -56.96 12.13 -5.33
CA GLY A 288 -57.36 13.52 -5.07
C GLY A 288 -58.81 13.83 -5.41
N VAL A 289 -59.55 14.39 -4.44
CA VAL A 289 -60.90 14.92 -4.68
C VAL A 289 -60.75 16.31 -5.30
N ILE A 290 -61.40 16.55 -6.43
CA ILE A 290 -61.43 17.87 -7.08
C ILE A 290 -62.55 18.69 -6.43
N GLU A 291 -62.22 19.75 -5.70
CA GLU A 291 -63.17 20.78 -5.26
C GLU A 291 -62.98 22.05 -6.11
N GLU A 292 -64.09 22.62 -6.57
CA GLU A 292 -64.14 23.94 -7.22
C GLU A 292 -64.34 25.01 -6.15
N ASP A 293 -63.41 25.97 -6.10
CA ASP A 293 -63.53 27.17 -5.25
C ASP A 293 -64.64 28.08 -5.80
N GLU A 294 -65.23 28.97 -4.98
CA GLU A 294 -66.34 29.88 -5.36
C GLU A 294 -65.97 30.87 -6.49
N ARG A 295 -64.70 30.86 -6.93
CA ARG A 295 -64.15 31.63 -8.06
C ARG A 295 -63.95 30.81 -9.35
N GLY A 296 -64.34 29.54 -9.36
CA GLY A 296 -64.24 28.64 -10.53
C GLY A 296 -62.84 28.05 -10.78
N GLU A 297 -61.93 28.11 -9.81
CA GLU A 297 -60.63 27.42 -9.90
C GLU A 297 -60.75 25.97 -9.38
N ARG A 298 -60.40 24.99 -10.22
CA ARG A 298 -60.35 23.58 -9.84
C ARG A 298 -59.11 23.30 -9.00
N ARG A 299 -59.30 22.84 -7.76
CA ARG A 299 -58.20 22.38 -6.89
C ARG A 299 -58.38 20.91 -6.52
N VAL A 300 -57.28 20.18 -6.58
CA VAL A 300 -57.22 18.78 -6.15
C VAL A 300 -56.82 18.75 -4.68
N VAL A 301 -57.79 18.55 -3.78
CA VAL A 301 -57.58 18.47 -2.33
C VAL A 301 -57.45 17.00 -1.94
N VAL A 302 -56.30 16.65 -1.36
CA VAL A 302 -56.05 15.32 -0.76
C VAL A 302 -56.05 15.50 0.76
N LYS A 303 -56.79 14.65 1.49
CA LYS A 303 -56.90 14.71 2.96
C LYS A 303 -55.51 14.81 3.62
N GLY A 304 -55.28 15.88 4.39
CA GLY A 304 -54.03 16.15 5.11
C GLY A 304 -53.42 17.54 4.88
N GLU A 305 -54.04 18.35 4.03
CA GLU A 305 -53.51 19.59 3.47
C GLU A 305 -53.46 20.81 4.41
N ARG A 306 -53.14 20.65 5.70
CA ARG A 306 -52.97 21.80 6.62
C ARG A 306 -51.53 22.22 6.90
N VAL A 307 -50.50 21.48 6.46
CA VAL A 307 -49.12 21.70 6.98
C VAL A 307 -48.14 22.31 5.97
N VAL A 308 -48.44 22.35 4.67
CA VAL A 308 -47.38 22.64 3.66
C VAL A 308 -47.15 24.14 3.37
N LYS A 309 -48.00 25.06 3.83
CA LYS A 309 -47.83 26.50 3.54
C LYS A 309 -46.84 27.25 4.44
N GLN A 310 -46.22 26.59 5.44
CA GLN A 310 -45.43 27.30 6.45
C GLN A 310 -43.92 27.36 6.15
N VAL A 311 -43.39 26.53 5.26
CA VAL A 311 -41.93 26.41 5.05
C VAL A 311 -41.34 27.54 4.22
N TYR A 312 -42.10 28.15 3.29
CA TYR A 312 -41.58 29.23 2.44
C TYR A 312 -41.51 30.61 3.11
N ARG A 313 -42.11 30.78 4.30
CA ARG A 313 -42.14 32.07 5.02
C ARG A 313 -41.17 32.16 6.20
N GLN A 314 -40.48 31.08 6.56
CA GLN A 314 -39.51 31.09 7.66
C GLN A 314 -38.05 31.25 7.22
N PHE A 315 -37.78 31.32 5.92
CA PHE A 315 -36.42 31.34 5.38
C PHE A 315 -36.13 32.48 4.37
N VAL A 316 -36.96 33.53 4.34
CA VAL A 316 -36.67 34.84 3.73
C VAL A 316 -36.92 35.91 4.77
#